data_AF-M4NHM3-F1
#
_entry.id   AF-M4NHM3-F1
#
_cell.length_a   1.000
_cell.length_b   1.000
_cell.length_c   1.000
_cell.angle_alpha   90.00
_cell.angle_beta   90.00
_cell.angle_gamma   90.00
#
_symmetry.space_group_name_H-M   'P 1'
#
loop_
_entity.id
_entity.type
_entity.pdbx_description
1 polymer ?
#
loop_
_entity_poly.entity_id
_entity_poly.type
_entity_poly.pdbx_seq_one_letter_code
_entity_poly.pdbx_strand_id
1 'polypeptide(L)' 'MATLKNLQPGQVLYTEVRRRRGHTALRETATFRVTVVSVDMEARRVLASWNGNPPKSFRETDVKRWLVKPRWREDTP' A
#
# COMPACT_ATOMS: atom_id res chain seq x y z
N MET A 1 -8.64 3.00 6.23
CA MET A 1 -7.59 3.64 5.41
C MET A 1 -6.45 4.07 6.32
N ALA A 2 -5.20 3.97 5.88
CA ALA A 2 -4.06 4.39 6.69
C ALA A 2 -3.90 5.92 6.70
N THR A 3 -3.44 6.47 7.83
CA THR A 3 -3.04 7.88 7.97
C THR A 3 -1.56 7.94 8.32
N LEU A 4 -0.85 8.94 7.77
CA LEU A 4 0.60 9.11 7.97
C LEU A 4 1.00 9.07 9.45
N LYS A 5 0.20 9.73 10.31
CA LYS A 5 0.41 9.82 11.77
C LYS A 5 0.38 8.48 12.50
N ASN A 6 -0.34 7.50 11.95
CA ASN A 6 -0.55 6.20 12.58
C ASN A 6 0.37 5.12 11.97
N LEU A 7 1.27 5.51 11.07
CA LEU A 7 2.23 4.60 10.47
C LEU A 7 3.42 4.38 11.39
N GLN A 8 3.86 3.12 11.46
CA GLN A 8 5.07 2.75 12.16
C GLN A 8 6.08 2.14 11.18
N PRO A 9 7.38 2.44 11.31
CA PRO A 9 8.43 1.68 10.61
C PRO A 9 8.28 0.17 10.87
N GLY A 10 8.45 -0.65 9.83
CA GLY A 10 8.23 -2.10 9.88
C GLY A 10 6.78 -2.54 9.69
N GLN A 11 5.81 -1.62 9.73
CA GLN A 11 4.41 -1.95 9.52
C GLN A 11 4.15 -2.45 8.10
N VAL A 12 3.31 -3.47 7.98
CA VAL A 12 2.85 -4.02 6.70
C VAL A 12 1.44 -3.52 6.41
N LEU A 13 1.28 -2.97 5.22
CA LEU A 13 0.03 -2.49 4.66
C LEU A 13 -0.19 -3.10 3.28
N TYR A 14 -1.32 -2.74 2.66
CA TYR A 14 -1.73 -3.26 1.37
C TYR A 14 -2.21 -2.13 0.47
N THR A 15 -1.96 -2.21 -0.83
CA THR A 15 -2.51 -1.26 -1.79
C THR A 15 -3.19 -2.01 -2.94
N GLU A 16 -4.41 -1.58 -3.25
CA GLU A 16 -5.20 -2.14 -4.34
C GLU A 16 -5.03 -1.30 -5.61
N VAL A 17 -4.76 -1.97 -6.72
CA VAL A 17 -4.64 -1.36 -8.04
C VAL A 17 -5.59 -2.06 -8.99
N ARG A 18 -6.47 -1.30 -9.62
CA ARG A 18 -7.30 -1.80 -10.72
C ARG A 18 -6.50 -1.75 -12.00
N ARG A 19 -6.33 -2.88 -12.67
CA ARG A 19 -5.61 -2.99 -13.95
C ARG A 19 -6.39 -3.84 -14.95
N ARG A 20 -6.07 -3.71 -16.23
CA ARG A 20 -6.56 -4.64 -17.25
C ARG A 20 -5.82 -5.97 -17.15
N ARG A 21 -6.52 -7.08 -17.41
CA ARG A 21 -5.90 -8.40 -17.59
C ARG A 21 -5.27 -8.48 -18.97
N GLY A 22 -4.01 -8.05 -19.10
CA GLY A 22 -3.30 -8.05 -20.37
C GLY A 22 -4.05 -7.29 -21.47
N HIS A 23 -4.13 -7.87 -22.66
CA HIS A 23 -4.85 -7.30 -23.82
C HIS A 23 -6.35 -7.64 -23.85
N THR A 24 -6.96 -7.86 -22.69
CA THR A 24 -8.42 -8.11 -22.61
C THR A 24 -9.16 -6.87 -22.14
N ALA A 25 -10.47 -6.82 -22.41
CA ALA A 25 -11.35 -5.81 -21.83
C ALA A 25 -11.63 -6.04 -20.33
N LEU A 26 -11.28 -7.22 -19.80
CA LEU A 26 -11.50 -7.58 -18.41
C LEU A 26 -10.57 -6.77 -17.50
N ARG A 27 -11.16 -6.24 -16.42
CA ARG A 27 -10.44 -5.53 -15.36
C ARG A 27 -10.33 -6.43 -14.14
N GLU A 28 -9.19 -6.37 -13.45
CA GLU A 28 -8.98 -7.03 -12.17
C GLU A 28 -8.50 -6.02 -11.13
N THR A 29 -8.83 -6.31 -9.87
CA THR A 29 -8.20 -5.65 -8.72
C THR A 29 -7.06 -6.53 -8.27
N ALA A 30 -5.83 -6.03 -8.39
CA ALA A 30 -4.64 -6.69 -7.86
C ALA A 30 -4.22 -5.96 -6.59
N THR A 31 -3.70 -6.71 -5.62
CA THR A 31 -3.25 -6.11 -4.38
C THR A 31 -1.84 -6.50 -4.05
N PHE A 32 -1.12 -5.50 -3.59
CA PHE A 32 0.30 -5.56 -3.34
C PHE A 32 0.58 -5.23 -1.89
N ARG A 33 1.55 -5.96 -1.32
CA ARG A 33 2.07 -5.70 0.02
C ARG A 33 2.91 -4.43 -0.01
N VAL A 34 2.76 -3.58 1.00
CA VAL A 34 3.56 -2.38 1.22
C VAL A 34 4.22 -2.49 2.59
N THR A 35 5.54 -2.35 2.66
CA THR A 35 6.27 -2.40 3.93
C THR A 35 6.85 -1.03 4.20
N VAL A 36 6.45 -0.41 5.31
CA VAL A 36 6.95 0.89 5.74
C VAL A 36 8.39 0.71 6.24
N VAL A 37 9.32 1.47 5.66
CA VAL A 37 10.73 1.47 6.06
C VAL A 37 10.99 2.61 7.03
N SER A 38 10.51 3.82 6.71
CA SER A 38 10.59 4.98 7.60
C SER A 38 9.46 5.97 7.31
N VAL A 39 9.15 6.80 8.30
CA VAL A 39 8.11 7.83 8.23
C VAL A 39 8.75 9.17 8.57
N ASP A 40 8.66 10.13 7.66
CA ASP A 40 9.11 11.50 7.84
C ASP A 40 7.88 12.41 7.96
N MET A 41 7.62 12.83 9.20
CA MET A 41 6.48 13.68 9.54
C MET A 41 6.70 15.15 9.16
N GLU A 42 7.96 15.60 9.07
CA GLU A 42 8.30 16.98 8.68
C GLU A 42 8.08 17.18 7.19
N ALA A 43 8.61 16.27 6.37
CA ALA A 43 8.45 16.29 4.92
C ALA A 43 7.10 15.73 4.45
N ARG A 44 6.28 15.18 5.35
CA ARG A 44 5.02 14.45 5.08
C ARG A 44 5.18 13.34 4.06
N ARG A 45 6.25 12.57 4.19
CA ARG A 45 6.63 11.49 3.27
C ARG A 45 6.87 10.19 4.02
N VAL A 46 6.66 9.09 3.33
CA VAL A 46 6.92 7.74 3.84
C VAL A 46 7.85 7.04 2.87
N LEU A 47 8.92 6.45 3.38
CA LEU A 47 9.72 5.52 2.61
C LEU A 47 9.10 4.13 2.79
N ALA A 48 8.67 3.50 1.70
CA ALA A 48 8.08 2.16 1.74
C ALA A 48 8.56 1.29 0.58
N SER A 49 8.64 -0.02 0.80
CA SER A 49 8.86 -1.03 -0.23
C SER A 49 7.52 -1.53 -0.73
N TRP A 50 7.29 -1.43 -2.04
CA TRP A 50 6.08 -1.91 -2.70
C TRP A 50 6.34 -3.27 -3.35
N ASN A 51 5.63 -4.30 -2.92
CA ASN A 51 5.76 -5.68 -3.41
C ASN A 51 7.20 -6.22 -3.45
N GLY A 52 8.02 -5.88 -2.43
CA GLY A 52 9.42 -6.30 -2.35
C GLY A 52 10.37 -5.52 -3.26
N ASN A 53 9.89 -4.51 -4.01
CA ASN A 53 10.75 -3.64 -4.78
C ASN A 53 11.58 -2.71 -3.87
N PRO A 54 12.67 -2.10 -4.40
CA PRO A 54 13.44 -1.12 -3.65
C PRO A 54 12.56 -0.02 -3.02
N PRO A 55 12.87 0.42 -1.79
CA PRO A 55 12.06 1.43 -1.11
C PRO A 55 11.97 2.72 -1.92
N LYS A 56 10.76 3.29 -2.00
CA LYS A 56 10.49 4.57 -2.65
C LYS A 56 9.75 5.51 -1.72
N SER A 57 9.90 6.80 -1.95
CA SER A 57 9.17 7.83 -1.19
C SER A 57 7.74 7.97 -1.71
N PHE A 58 6.78 7.87 -0.81
CA PHE A 58 5.35 8.05 -1.07
C PHE A 58 4.84 9.29 -0.33
N ARG A 59 3.86 9.97 -0.93
CA ARG A 59 3.20 11.12 -0.30
C ARG A 59 2.03 10.65 0.55
N GLU A 60 1.56 11.52 1.44
CA GLU A 60 0.37 11.26 2.26
C GLU A 60 -0.86 10.86 1.41
N THR A 61 -1.02 11.45 0.21
CA THR A 61 -2.12 11.12 -0.71
C THR A 61 -2.09 9.66 -1.20
N ASP A 62 -0.90 9.09 -1.34
CA ASP A 62 -0.72 7.70 -1.73
C ASP A 62 -1.04 6.78 -0.55
N VAL A 63 -0.54 7.15 0.64
CA VAL A 63 -0.75 6.44 1.90
C VAL A 63 -2.23 6.31 2.25
N LYS A 64 -3.04 7.34 1.98
CA LYS A 64 -4.50 7.32 2.22
C LYS A 64 -5.21 6.19 1.47
N ARG A 65 -4.63 5.70 0.37
CA ARG A 65 -5.18 4.59 -0.43
C ARG A 65 -4.75 3.23 0.10
N TRP A 66 -3.87 3.17 1.09
CA TRP A 66 -3.42 1.92 1.67
C TRP A 66 -4.41 1.39 2.70
N LEU A 67 -4.50 0.07 2.73
CA LEU A 67 -5.36 -0.72 3.59
C LEU A 67 -4.51 -1.40 4.66
N VAL A 68 -5.03 -1.42 5.89
CA VAL A 68 -4.40 -2.12 7.02
C VAL A 68 -4.58 -3.63 6.89
N LYS A 69 -5.72 -4.05 6.33
CA LYS A 69 -6.03 -5.44 6.00
C LYS A 69 -6.39 -5.54 4.53
N PRO A 70 -5.99 -6.62 3.83
CA PRO A 70 -6.39 -6.85 2.46
C PRO A 70 -7.87 -7.23 2.41
N ARG A 71 -8.56 -6.84 1.33
CA ARG A 71 -10.01 -7.06 1.19
C ARG A 71 -10.43 -8.52 1.04
N TRP A 72 -9.57 -9.42 0.54
CA TRP A 72 -9.87 -10.86 0.45
C TRP A 72 -9.49 -11.65 1.71
N ARG A 73 -9.00 -11.01 2.78
CA ARG A 73 -8.64 -11.71 4.04
C ARG A 73 -9.78 -11.79 5.06
N GLU A 74 -11.02 -11.52 4.66
CA GLU A 74 -12.19 -11.66 5.55
C GLU A 74 -12.69 -13.11 5.66
N ASP A 75 -12.14 -14.06 4.90
CA ASP A 75 -12.55 -15.48 4.90
C ASP A 75 -11.43 -16.41 5.34
N THR A 76 -11.05 -16.38 6.62
CA THR A 76 -10.41 -17.55 7.25
C THR A 76 -10.96 -17.67 8.67
N PRO A 77 -11.60 -18.80 9.03
CA PRO A 77 -12.35 -18.99 10.27
C PRO A 77 -11.49 -18.82 11.53
#